data_AF-A0A438KNC0-F1
#
_entry.id   AF-A0A438KNC0-F1
#
_cell.length_a   1.000
_cell.length_b   1.000
_cell.length_c   1.000
_cell.angle_alpha   90.00
_cell.angle_beta   90.00
_cell.angle_gamma   90.00
#
_symmetry.space_group_name_H-M   'P 1'
#
loop_
_entity.id
_entity.type
_entity.pdbx_description
1 polymer ?
#
loop_
_entity_poly.entity_id
_entity_poly.type
_entity_poly.pdbx_seq_one_letter_code
_entity_poly.pdbx_strand_id
1 'polypeptide(L)'
;MLVGNCDNCTISKRECDMSREAFLLIACINSCRGHWGLNMPIDILRGSRSKRILDAKFDKLPLHGLGKDHSSNWWKALAYQLISYGTISERLALKNFSL
;
A
#
# COMPACT_ATOMS: atom_id res chain seq x y z
N MET A 1 45.16 -10.75 -17.79
CA MET A 1 44.76 -11.42 -16.54
C MET A 1 44.63 -10.30 -15.52
N LEU A 2 43.45 -9.76 -15.21
CA LEU A 2 42.35 -10.39 -14.48
C LEU A 2 40.99 -9.87 -14.98
N VAL A 3 40.12 -10.80 -15.34
CA VAL A 3 38.68 -10.58 -15.53
C VAL A 3 38.04 -10.49 -14.14
N GLY A 4 37.46 -9.34 -13.82
CA GLY A 4 36.75 -9.06 -12.57
C GLY A 4 35.27 -8.85 -12.86
N ASN A 5 34.65 -9.90 -13.41
CA ASN A 5 33.22 -10.25 -13.41
C ASN A 5 32.38 -9.46 -12.39
N CYS A 6 31.89 -8.27 -12.79
CA CYS A 6 30.86 -7.54 -12.05
C CYS A 6 29.47 -8.05 -12.48
N ASP A 7 29.29 -9.35 -12.31
CA ASP A 7 28.04 -10.05 -12.53
C ASP A 7 27.35 -10.15 -11.17
N ASN A 8 26.81 -9.03 -10.68
CA ASN A 8 25.79 -9.08 -9.63
C ASN A 8 24.54 -8.28 -10.01
N CYS A 9 24.34 -8.04 -11.31
CA CYS A 9 23.08 -7.51 -11.83
C CYS A 9 22.22 -8.64 -12.40
N THR A 10 22.04 -9.74 -11.67
CA THR A 10 21.01 -10.74 -12.04
C THR A 10 20.55 -11.53 -10.82
N ILE A 11 20.28 -10.83 -9.71
CA ILE A 11 19.26 -11.36 -8.82
C ILE A 11 17.94 -10.97 -9.49
N SER A 12 17.50 -11.79 -10.46
CA SER A 12 16.09 -11.96 -10.78
C SER A 12 15.43 -12.55 -9.55
N LYS A 13 15.37 -11.76 -8.48
CA LYS A 13 14.37 -11.92 -7.46
C LYS A 13 13.09 -11.86 -8.29
N ARG A 14 12.37 -12.98 -8.31
CA ARG A 14 10.92 -12.92 -8.32
C ARG A 14 10.50 -12.21 -7.02
N GLU A 15 10.94 -10.97 -6.86
CA GLU A 15 10.28 -9.96 -6.07
C GLU A 15 8.95 -9.88 -6.81
N CYS A 16 7.90 -10.51 -6.26
CA CYS A 16 6.57 -10.09 -6.65
C CYS A 16 6.63 -8.57 -6.64
N ASP A 17 6.43 -7.95 -7.80
CA ASP A 17 6.47 -6.50 -8.02
C ASP A 17 5.31 -5.83 -7.27
N MET A 18 5.30 -5.99 -5.94
CA MET A 18 4.38 -5.39 -4.99
C MET A 18 4.57 -3.88 -4.93
N SER A 19 5.54 -3.35 -5.69
CA SER A 19 5.69 -1.94 -6.04
C SER A 19 4.38 -1.35 -6.56
N ARG A 20 3.59 -2.12 -7.31
CA ARG A 20 2.27 -1.68 -7.80
C ARG A 20 1.27 -1.56 -6.67
N GLU A 21 1.12 -2.59 -5.83
CA GLU A 21 0.26 -2.56 -4.65
C GLU A 21 0.65 -1.45 -3.68
N ALA A 22 1.94 -1.27 -3.45
CA ALA A 22 2.47 -0.20 -2.61
C ALA A 22 2.09 1.18 -3.14
N PHE A 23 2.33 1.42 -4.43
CA PHE A 23 1.94 2.67 -5.09
C PHE A 23 0.43 2.90 -5.00
N LEU A 24 -0.38 1.86 -5.22
CA LEU A 24 -1.84 1.92 -5.10
C LEU A 24 -2.27 2.30 -3.68
N LEU A 25 -1.69 1.69 -2.66
CA LEU A 25 -1.99 2.00 -1.26
C LEU A 25 -1.64 3.46 -0.93
N ILE A 26 -0.45 3.91 -1.31
CA ILE A 26 0.01 5.28 -1.07
C ILE A 26 -0.87 6.29 -1.83
N ALA A 27 -1.20 6.02 -3.10
CA ALA A 27 -2.09 6.85 -3.90
C ALA A 27 -3.50 6.92 -3.29
N CYS A 28 -4.03 5.79 -2.80
CA CYS A 28 -5.29 5.74 -2.07
C CYS A 28 -5.24 6.56 -0.78
N ILE A 29 -4.20 6.39 0.05
CA ILE A 29 -4.00 7.15 1.30
C ILE A 29 -3.94 8.65 0.99
N ASN A 30 -3.12 9.04 0.00
CA ASN A 30 -2.97 10.44 -0.39
C ASN A 30 -4.23 10.98 -1.09
N SER A 31 -5.07 10.17 -1.72
CA SER A 31 -6.38 10.60 -2.22
C SER A 31 -7.40 10.73 -1.09
N CYS A 32 -7.26 9.89 -0.07
CA CYS A 32 -8.17 9.84 1.06
C CYS A 32 -7.99 11.03 2.01
N ARG A 33 -6.78 11.66 2.05
CA ARG A 33 -6.31 12.90 2.76
C ARG A 33 -6.91 13.23 4.15
N GLY A 34 -7.70 12.35 4.73
CA GLY A 34 -8.50 12.58 5.92
C GLY A 34 -8.03 11.73 7.10
N HIS A 35 -8.74 11.85 8.21
CA HIS A 35 -8.50 11.10 9.44
C HIS A 35 -8.93 9.62 9.35
N TRP A 36 -8.64 8.97 8.24
CA TRP A 36 -8.97 7.57 8.01
C TRP A 36 -7.65 6.80 8.04
N GLY A 37 -7.42 6.07 9.13
CA GLY A 37 -6.22 5.23 9.25
C GLY A 37 -6.14 4.16 8.15
N LEU A 38 -5.11 3.32 8.20
CA LEU A 38 -4.83 2.30 7.17
C LEU A 38 -6.03 1.42 6.78
N ASN A 39 -7.02 1.24 7.66
CA ASN A 39 -8.17 0.40 7.36
C ASN A 39 -9.02 0.91 6.18
N MET A 40 -9.14 2.22 5.98
CA MET A 40 -9.95 2.81 4.90
C MET A 40 -9.39 2.56 3.49
N PRO A 41 -8.12 2.91 3.17
CA PRO A 41 -7.53 2.63 1.87
C PRO A 41 -7.47 1.13 1.57
N ILE A 42 -7.30 0.28 2.59
CA ILE A 42 -7.35 -1.19 2.44
C ILE A 42 -8.75 -1.64 2.01
N ASP A 43 -9.79 -1.10 2.65
CA ASP A 43 -11.19 -1.41 2.35
C ASP A 43 -11.54 -0.96 0.92
N ILE A 44 -11.07 0.22 0.50
CA ILE A 44 -11.19 0.73 -0.89
C ILE A 44 -10.51 -0.21 -1.89
N LEU A 45 -9.25 -0.59 -1.65
CA LEU A 45 -8.49 -1.46 -2.55
C LEU A 45 -9.11 -2.86 -2.65
N ARG A 46 -9.66 -3.38 -1.56
CA ARG A 46 -10.41 -4.64 -1.56
C ARG A 46 -11.75 -4.56 -2.29
N GLY A 47 -12.22 -3.36 -2.63
CA GLY A 47 -13.50 -3.13 -3.29
C GLY A 47 -14.68 -3.10 -2.32
N SER A 48 -14.43 -2.84 -1.05
CA SER A 48 -15.47 -2.70 -0.04
C SER A 48 -16.28 -1.43 -0.28
N ARG A 49 -17.59 -1.50 0.00
CA ARG A 49 -18.55 -0.40 -0.16
C ARG A 49 -19.10 0.03 1.19
N SER A 50 -18.21 0.13 2.18
CA SER A 50 -18.55 0.68 3.48
C SER A 50 -19.22 2.05 3.34
N LYS A 51 -20.17 2.36 4.23
CA LYS A 51 -20.93 3.62 4.20
C LYS A 51 -20.03 4.86 4.13
N ARG A 52 -18.88 4.82 4.82
CA ARG A 52 -17.82 5.84 4.81
C ARG A 52 -17.16 6.03 3.42
N ILE A 53 -16.99 4.94 2.66
CA ILE A 53 -16.39 4.95 1.31
C ILE A 53 -17.35 5.56 0.30
N LEU A 54 -18.63 5.18 0.39
CA LEU A 54 -19.70 5.70 -0.44
C LEU A 54 -19.92 7.20 -0.19
N ASP A 55 -19.94 7.60 1.09
CA ASP A 55 -20.07 9.00 1.52
C ASP A 55 -18.93 9.87 0.96
N ALA A 56 -17.69 9.37 1.05
CA ALA A 56 -16.52 10.03 0.48
C ALA A 56 -16.36 9.84 -1.04
N LYS A 57 -17.30 9.18 -1.72
CA LYS A 57 -17.29 8.87 -3.17
C LYS A 57 -16.05 8.12 -3.67
N PHE A 58 -15.37 7.38 -2.79
CA PHE A 58 -14.20 6.59 -3.15
C PHE A 58 -14.52 5.32 -3.94
N ASP A 59 -15.79 4.90 -3.98
CA ASP A 59 -16.29 3.85 -4.89
C ASP A 59 -16.08 4.21 -6.37
N LYS A 60 -15.98 5.51 -6.71
CA LYS A 60 -15.71 5.97 -8.08
C LYS A 60 -14.22 6.03 -8.44
N LEU A 61 -13.31 5.79 -7.49
CA LEU A 61 -11.88 5.82 -7.78
C LEU A 61 -11.50 4.60 -8.64
N PRO A 62 -10.61 4.75 -9.63
CA PRO A 62 -10.09 3.63 -10.41
C PRO A 62 -9.26 2.66 -9.54
N LEU A 63 -8.92 3.09 -8.32
CA LEU A 63 -8.20 2.32 -7.31
C LEU A 63 -9.11 1.31 -6.59
N HIS A 64 -10.43 1.50 -6.63
CA HIS A 64 -11.40 0.68 -5.93
C HIS A 64 -11.42 -0.73 -6.51
N GLY A 65 -11.18 -1.72 -5.65
CA GLY A 65 -11.15 -3.11 -6.09
C GLY A 65 -9.90 -3.51 -6.90
N LEU A 66 -8.81 -2.73 -6.92
CA LEU A 66 -7.57 -3.21 -7.55
C LEU A 66 -6.82 -4.25 -6.69
N GLY A 67 -7.16 -4.36 -5.41
CA GLY A 67 -6.51 -5.20 -4.41
C GLY A 67 -7.35 -6.35 -3.87
N LYS A 68 -8.38 -6.80 -4.62
CA LYS A 68 -9.26 -7.91 -4.21
C LYS A 68 -8.52 -9.25 -4.13
N ASP A 69 -7.38 -9.35 -4.79
CA ASP A 69 -6.51 -10.53 -4.78
C ASP A 69 -5.89 -10.79 -3.40
N HIS A 70 -5.67 -9.72 -2.63
CA HIS A 70 -5.04 -9.81 -1.32
C HIS A 70 -6.01 -9.57 -0.16
N SER A 71 -5.80 -10.31 0.92
CA SER A 71 -6.55 -10.15 2.16
C SER A 71 -6.20 -8.86 2.89
N SER A 72 -7.12 -8.34 3.73
CA SER A 72 -6.85 -7.14 4.54
C SER A 72 -5.58 -7.26 5.38
N ASN A 73 -5.28 -8.44 5.91
CA ASN A 73 -4.09 -8.64 6.73
C ASN A 73 -2.80 -8.48 5.93
N TRP A 74 -2.80 -8.95 4.67
CA TRP A 74 -1.69 -8.78 3.74
C TRP A 74 -1.47 -7.30 3.42
N TRP A 75 -2.55 -6.57 3.13
CA TRP A 75 -2.46 -5.13 2.90
C TRP A 75 -1.95 -4.34 4.12
N LYS A 76 -2.35 -4.74 5.33
CA LYS A 76 -1.79 -4.17 6.57
C LYS A 76 -0.29 -4.44 6.66
N ALA A 77 0.16 -5.68 6.41
CA ALA A 77 1.57 -6.02 6.43
C ALA A 77 2.38 -5.19 5.42
N LEU A 78 1.87 -5.05 4.19
CA LEU A 78 2.49 -4.19 3.16
C LEU A 78 2.57 -2.74 3.61
N ALA A 79 1.49 -2.21 4.20
CA ALA A 79 1.49 -0.86 4.76
C ALA A 79 2.61 -0.68 5.79
N TYR A 80 2.75 -1.60 6.75
CA TYR A 80 3.81 -1.58 7.77
C TYR A 80 5.21 -1.63 7.15
N GLN A 81 5.43 -2.44 6.12
CA GLN A 81 6.70 -2.47 5.40
C GLN A 81 7.02 -1.12 4.74
N LEU A 82 6.03 -0.48 4.12
CA LEU A 82 6.20 0.81 3.45
C LEU A 82 6.45 1.96 4.43
N ILE A 83 5.89 1.88 5.64
CA ILE A 83 6.17 2.80 6.73
C ILE A 83 7.61 2.61 7.20
N SER A 84 8.05 1.37 7.39
CA SER A 84 9.45 1.06 7.74
C SER A 84 10.44 1.50 6.66
N TYR A 85 10.05 1.47 5.39
CA TYR A 85 10.89 1.95 4.28
C TYR A 85 10.93 3.48 4.17
N GLY A 86 10.09 4.20 4.92
CA GLY A 86 10.02 5.67 4.89
C GLY A 86 9.26 6.26 3.69
N THR A 87 8.61 5.43 2.86
CA THR A 87 7.84 5.87 1.69
C THR A 87 6.54 6.57 2.08
N ILE A 88 5.95 6.17 3.21
CA ILE A 88 4.75 6.79 3.78
C ILE A 88 5.12 7.41 5.12
N SER A 89 4.77 8.68 5.32
CA SER A 89 5.09 9.40 6.54
C SER A 89 4.43 8.73 7.76
N GLU A 90 5.25 8.37 8.74
CA GLU A 90 4.87 7.72 10.01
C GLU A 90 3.63 8.35 10.67
N ARG A 91 3.42 9.67 10.52
CA ARG A 91 2.24 10.40 11.02
C ARG A 91 0.89 9.86 10.56
N LEU A 92 0.82 9.17 9.41
CA LEU A 92 -0.41 8.56 8.90
C LEU A 92 -0.63 7.15 9.46
N ALA A 93 0.44 6.44 9.81
CA ALA A 93 0.43 5.08 10.32
C ALA A 93 0.22 5.00 11.83
N LEU A 94 0.80 5.96 12.56
CA LEU A 94 0.87 5.98 14.01
C LEU A 94 -0.45 6.39 14.70
N LYS A 95 -1.53 6.67 13.98
CA LYS A 95 -2.84 6.92 14.61
C LYS A 95 -3.45 5.68 15.29
N ASN A 96 -2.79 4.53 15.24
CA ASN A 96 -3.13 3.34 16.04
C ASN A 96 -2.20 3.12 17.25
N PHE A 97 -1.22 3.97 17.49
CA PHE A 97 -0.40 3.91 18.69
C PHE A 97 -0.65 5.18 19.51
N SER A 98 -1.78 5.18 20.22
CA SER A 98 -1.91 6.07 21.37
C SER A 98 -0.94 5.55 22.42
N LEU A 99 0.10 6.34 22.72
CA LEU A 99 0.68 6.35 24.06
C LEU A 99 -0.09 7.39 24.88
#